data_AF-A0A661HRA3-F1
#
_entry.id   AF-A0A661HRA3-F1
#
_cell.length_a   1.000
_cell.length_b   1.000
_cell.length_c   1.000
_cell.angle_alpha   90.00
_cell.angle_beta   90.00
_cell.angle_gamma   90.00
#
_symmetry.space_group_name_H-M   'P 1'
#
loop_
_entity.id
_entity.type
_entity.pdbx_description
1 polymer ?
#
loop_
_entity_poly.entity_id
_entity_poly.type
_entity_poly.pdbx_seq_one_letter_code
_entity_poly.pdbx_strand_id
1 'polypeptide(L)'
;VLGVIFSMDTTSTGTTLKYAAVGSLIFYIASFAISLVPIAWLLIAEVFPMRLRNLGMSVATLSNWGFNFIVALSFLSIVDTLGASGAFWLYAFFGLFALWFTWKHIPETKGKTLEEIEAHFASGKPASEL
;
A
#
# COMPACT_ATOMS: atom_id res chain seq x y z
N VAL A 1 1.65 16.06 7.40
CA VAL A 1 0.96 17.21 6.76
C VAL A 1 -0.53 17.22 7.11
N LEU A 2 -1.32 16.21 6.76
CA LEU A 2 -2.76 16.15 7.11
C LEU A 2 -3.03 16.27 8.63
N GLY A 3 -2.28 15.55 9.47
CA GLY A 3 -2.43 15.65 10.93
C GLY A 3 -2.06 17.03 11.53
N VAL A 4 -1.20 17.80 10.87
CA VAL A 4 -0.86 19.17 11.30
C VAL A 4 -1.99 20.13 10.91
N ILE A 5 -2.57 19.95 9.73
CA ILE A 5 -3.70 20.74 9.21
C ILE A 5 -4.96 20.54 10.05
N PHE A 6 -5.21 19.31 10.53
CA PHE A 6 -6.34 19.01 11.43
C PHE A 6 -6.09 19.39 12.90
N SER A 7 -4.84 19.65 13.30
CA SER A 7 -4.51 20.11 14.67
C SER A 7 -4.65 21.62 14.87
N MET A 8 -4.73 22.39 13.79
CA MET A 8 -4.99 23.83 13.84
C MET A 8 -6.50 24.05 13.79
N ASP A 9 -7.05 24.68 14.84
CA ASP A 9 -8.48 24.92 15.01
C ASP A 9 -9.14 25.42 13.70
N THR A 10 -10.13 24.67 13.22
CA THR A 10 -10.87 24.93 11.97
C THR A 10 -11.80 26.16 12.07
N THR A 11 -11.74 26.88 13.19
CA THR A 11 -12.78 27.84 13.61
C THR A 11 -12.56 29.26 13.07
N SER A 12 -11.37 29.64 12.58
CA SER A 12 -11.10 31.05 12.19
C SER A 12 -10.40 31.28 10.83
N THR A 13 -9.99 30.24 10.09
CA THR A 13 -9.30 30.41 8.77
C THR A 13 -9.88 29.45 7.70
N GLY A 14 -11.21 29.49 7.55
CA GLY A 14 -12.06 28.37 7.13
C GLY A 14 -12.11 27.96 5.65
N THR A 15 -11.35 28.56 4.71
CA THR A 15 -11.46 28.22 3.27
C THR A 15 -10.15 27.73 2.66
N THR A 16 -9.04 28.44 2.86
CA THR A 16 -7.73 28.08 2.29
C THR A 16 -7.20 26.75 2.83
N LEU A 17 -7.37 26.50 4.14
CA LEU A 17 -6.98 25.23 4.76
C LEU A 17 -7.78 24.04 4.24
N LYS A 18 -9.07 24.24 3.90
CA LYS A 18 -9.92 23.19 3.32
C LYS A 18 -9.45 22.80 1.92
N TYR A 19 -9.16 23.78 1.07
CA TYR A 19 -8.61 23.51 -0.27
C TYR A 19 -7.21 22.89 -0.22
N ALA A 20 -6.37 23.28 0.75
CA ALA A 20 -5.06 22.64 0.97
C ALA A 20 -5.19 21.18 1.46
N ALA A 21 -6.15 20.89 2.35
CA ALA A 21 -6.43 19.53 2.80
C ALA A 21 -6.93 18.64 1.64
N VAL A 22 -7.85 19.15 0.83
CA VAL A 22 -8.34 18.43 -0.36
C VAL A 22 -7.23 18.25 -1.39
N GLY A 23 -6.44 19.29 -1.67
CA GLY A 23 -5.32 19.22 -2.61
C GLY A 23 -4.26 18.20 -2.20
N SER A 24 -3.88 18.18 -0.92
CA SER A 24 -2.93 17.20 -0.39
C SER A 24 -3.48 15.77 -0.40
N LEU A 25 -4.79 15.59 -0.15
CA LEU A 25 -5.45 14.29 -0.29
C LEU A 25 -5.47 13.80 -1.74
N ILE A 26 -5.80 14.66 -2.70
CA ILE A 26 -5.78 14.32 -4.13
C ILE A 26 -4.37 13.96 -4.58
N PHE A 27 -3.36 14.75 -4.18
CA PHE A 27 -1.96 14.45 -4.50
C PHE A 27 -1.51 13.10 -3.91
N TYR A 28 -1.92 12.80 -2.67
CA TYR A 28 -1.67 11.51 -2.05
C TYR A 28 -2.31 10.36 -2.85
N ILE A 29 -3.59 10.48 -3.20
CA ILE A 29 -4.32 9.47 -4.00
C ILE A 29 -3.66 9.28 -5.37
N ALA A 30 -3.32 10.38 -6.07
CA ALA A 30 -2.67 10.33 -7.38
C ALA A 30 -1.29 9.65 -7.31
N SER A 31 -0.47 10.01 -6.31
CA SER A 31 0.84 9.39 -6.09
C SER A 31 0.71 7.90 -5.79
N PHE A 32 -0.28 7.51 -4.98
CA PHE A 32 -0.54 6.12 -4.64
C PHE A 32 -1.02 5.30 -5.84
N ALA A 33 -1.88 5.89 -6.68
CA ALA A 33 -2.41 5.26 -7.88
C ALA A 33 -1.34 5.00 -8.95
N ILE A 34 -0.34 5.89 -9.08
CA ILE A 34 0.71 5.77 -10.11
C ILE A 34 1.84 4.84 -9.66
N SER A 35 2.17 4.81 -8.36
CA SER A 35 3.34 4.08 -7.86
C SER A 35 3.01 2.70 -7.32
N LEU A 36 2.43 2.64 -6.13
CA LEU A 36 2.39 1.42 -5.33
C LEU A 36 1.42 0.38 -5.88
N VAL A 37 0.27 0.81 -6.40
CA VAL A 37 -0.78 -0.14 -6.84
C VAL A 37 -0.35 -0.91 -8.09
N PRO A 38 0.05 -0.26 -9.20
CA PRO A 38 0.42 -0.98 -10.42
C PRO A 38 1.67 -1.85 -10.20
N ILE A 39 2.65 -1.33 -9.46
CA ILE A 39 3.90 -2.05 -9.18
C ILE A 39 3.63 -3.28 -8.31
N ALA A 40 2.76 -3.20 -7.30
CA ALA A 40 2.43 -4.36 -6.46
C ALA A 40 1.77 -5.48 -7.29
N TRP A 41 0.81 -5.14 -8.16
CA TRP A 41 0.17 -6.14 -9.03
C TRP A 41 1.13 -6.74 -10.05
N LEU A 42 2.04 -5.93 -10.58
CA LEU A 42 3.07 -6.37 -11.52
C LEU A 42 4.07 -7.33 -10.85
N LEU A 43 4.55 -7.00 -9.65
CA LEU A 43 5.44 -7.87 -8.87
C LEU A 43 4.80 -9.23 -8.56
N ILE A 44 3.52 -9.26 -8.18
CA ILE A 44 2.81 -10.52 -7.97
C ILE A 44 2.81 -11.34 -9.26
N ALA A 45 2.63 -10.72 -10.43
CA ALA A 45 2.69 -11.43 -11.71
C ALA A 45 4.12 -11.91 -12.05
N GLU A 46 5.16 -11.17 -11.69
CA GLU A 46 6.55 -11.49 -12.03
C GLU A 46 7.18 -12.55 -11.10
N VAL A 47 6.84 -12.54 -9.82
CA VAL A 47 7.43 -13.44 -8.81
C VAL A 47 6.93 -14.88 -8.94
N PHE A 48 5.68 -15.07 -9.38
CA PHE A 48 5.12 -16.41 -9.53
C PHE A 48 5.54 -17.09 -10.85
N PRO A 49 5.97 -18.36 -10.80
CA PRO A 49 6.36 -19.12 -12.00
C PRO A 49 5.15 -19.28 -12.93
N MET A 50 5.39 -19.33 -14.24
CA MET A 50 4.32 -19.21 -15.24
C MET A 50 3.18 -20.23 -15.05
N ARG A 51 3.51 -21.45 -14.59
CA ARG A 51 2.54 -22.52 -14.35
C ARG A 51 1.60 -22.27 -13.17
N LEU A 52 2.03 -21.51 -12.16
CA LEU A 52 1.28 -21.25 -10.92
C LEU A 52 0.82 -19.80 -10.79
N ARG A 53 1.19 -18.93 -11.74
CA ARG A 53 0.87 -17.50 -11.74
C ARG A 53 -0.60 -17.22 -11.49
N ASN A 54 -1.50 -17.92 -12.19
CA ASN A 54 -2.94 -17.72 -12.02
C ASN A 54 -3.44 -18.05 -10.61
N LEU A 55 -2.88 -19.10 -9.99
CA LEU A 55 -3.21 -19.46 -8.60
C LEU A 55 -2.66 -18.43 -7.61
N GLY A 56 -1.39 -18.03 -7.79
CA GLY A 56 -0.75 -17.00 -6.95
C GLY A 56 -1.50 -15.66 -7.00
N MET A 57 -1.87 -15.21 -8.21
CA MET A 57 -2.70 -14.01 -8.43
C MET A 57 -4.08 -14.13 -7.78
N SER A 58 -4.71 -15.30 -7.84
CA SER A 58 -6.04 -15.52 -7.24
C SER A 58 -5.98 -15.44 -5.70
N VAL A 59 -4.97 -16.05 -5.08
CA VAL A 59 -4.77 -15.99 -3.62
C VAL A 59 -4.42 -14.57 -3.18
N ALA A 60 -3.58 -13.86 -3.93
CA ALA A 60 -3.25 -12.47 -3.65
C ALA A 60 -4.49 -11.56 -3.74
N THR A 61 -5.32 -11.76 -4.76
CA THR A 61 -6.58 -11.03 -4.94
C THR A 61 -7.55 -11.33 -3.79
N LEU A 62 -7.74 -12.59 -3.43
CA LEU A 62 -8.61 -12.98 -2.32
C LEU A 62 -8.13 -12.40 -0.99
N SER A 63 -6.82 -12.40 -0.75
CA SER A 63 -6.23 -11.78 0.44
C SER A 63 -6.48 -10.28 0.45
N ASN A 64 -6.25 -9.58 -0.67
CA ASN A 64 -6.51 -8.15 -0.80
C ASN A 64 -7.97 -7.79 -0.48
N TRP A 65 -8.93 -8.48 -1.12
CA TRP A 65 -10.35 -8.24 -0.85
C TRP A 65 -10.76 -8.65 0.56
N GLY A 66 -10.17 -9.71 1.13
CA GLY A 66 -10.39 -10.12 2.51
C GLY A 66 -9.96 -9.04 3.51
N PHE A 67 -8.75 -8.50 3.36
CA PHE A 67 -8.29 -7.40 4.20
C PHE A 67 -9.09 -6.12 3.98
N ASN A 68 -9.49 -5.82 2.74
CA ASN A 68 -10.35 -4.69 2.44
C ASN A 68 -11.70 -4.80 3.18
N PHE A 69 -12.29 -5.99 3.20
CA PHE A 69 -13.53 -6.26 3.94
C PHE A 69 -13.36 -6.08 5.45
N ILE A 70 -12.26 -6.60 6.03
CA ILE A 70 -11.94 -6.41 7.46
C ILE A 70 -11.81 -4.91 7.78
N VAL A 71 -11.07 -4.17 6.94
CA VAL A 71 -10.90 -2.73 7.12
C VAL A 71 -12.24 -2.02 7.06
N ALA A 72 -13.09 -2.32 6.07
CA ALA A 72 -14.41 -1.73 5.93
C ALA A 72 -15.30 -1.95 7.16
N LEU A 73 -15.26 -3.15 7.77
CA LEU A 73 -15.99 -3.45 9.00
C LEU A 73 -15.40 -2.73 10.22
N SER A 74 -14.07 -2.68 10.33
CA SER A 74 -13.39 -2.10 11.49
C SER A 74 -13.35 -0.57 11.48
N PHE A 75 -13.45 0.06 10.30
CA PHE A 75 -13.18 1.50 10.13
C PHE A 75 -14.07 2.37 11.02
N LEU A 76 -15.39 2.15 10.99
CA LEU A 76 -16.33 2.89 11.82
C LEU A 76 -16.03 2.72 13.32
N SER A 77 -15.71 1.50 13.76
CA SER A 77 -15.35 1.22 15.15
C SER A 77 -14.04 1.91 15.58
N ILE A 78 -13.04 1.96 14.69
CA ILE A 78 -11.77 2.65 14.93
C ILE A 78 -12.00 4.16 15.01
N VAL A 79 -12.83 4.72 14.13
CA VAL A 79 -13.13 6.16 14.15
C VAL A 79 -13.93 6.55 15.40
N ASP A 80 -14.87 5.71 15.84
CA ASP A 80 -15.67 5.97 17.05
C ASP A 80 -14.82 5.94 18.33
N THR A 81 -13.80 5.06 18.38
CA THR A 81 -12.94 4.89 19.56
C THR A 81 -11.73 5.84 19.60
N LEU A 82 -11.06 6.05 18.46
CA LEU A 82 -9.81 6.84 18.36
C LEU A 82 -10.01 8.24 17.76
N GLY A 83 -11.20 8.53 17.26
CA GLY A 83 -11.47 9.72 16.46
C GLY A 83 -10.82 9.66 15.07
N ALA A 84 -11.25 10.57 14.18
CA ALA A 84 -10.72 10.64 12.82
C ALA A 84 -9.19 10.85 12.80
N SER A 85 -8.65 11.68 13.69
CA SER A 85 -7.20 11.94 13.79
C SER A 85 -6.41 10.68 14.17
N GLY A 86 -6.90 9.92 15.16
CA GLY A 86 -6.26 8.67 15.60
C GLY A 86 -6.31 7.60 14.50
N ALA A 87 -7.43 7.50 13.77
CA ALA A 87 -7.53 6.60 12.62
C ALA A 87 -6.49 6.93 11.53
N PHE A 88 -6.31 8.21 11.17
CA PHE A 88 -5.31 8.61 10.18
C PHE A 88 -3.87 8.30 10.61
N TRP A 89 -3.53 8.50 11.89
CA TRP A 89 -2.21 8.13 12.43
C TRP A 89 -1.98 6.62 12.42
N LEU A 90 -3.01 5.83 12.73
CA LEU A 90 -2.96 4.38 12.65
C LEU A 90 -2.68 3.92 11.21
N TYR A 91 -3.42 4.45 10.22
CA TYR A 91 -3.17 4.14 8.82
C TYR A 91 -1.79 4.61 8.34
N ALA A 92 -1.32 5.77 8.81
CA ALA A 92 0.03 6.23 8.50
C ALA A 92 1.11 5.28 9.04
N PHE A 93 0.94 4.76 10.26
CA PHE A 93 1.84 3.74 10.83
C PHE A 93 1.85 2.46 9.98
N PHE A 94 0.68 1.92 9.62
CA PHE A 94 0.61 0.74 8.74
C PHE A 94 1.23 1.00 7.37
N GLY A 95 1.05 2.20 6.82
CA GLY A 95 1.69 2.60 5.56
C GLY A 95 3.22 2.62 5.65
N LEU A 96 3.79 3.17 6.73
CA LEU A 96 5.24 3.16 6.97
C LEU A 96 5.78 1.75 7.21
N PHE A 97 5.04 0.91 7.94
CA PHE A 97 5.40 -0.48 8.14
C PHE A 97 5.38 -1.26 6.83
N ALA A 98 4.36 -1.06 6.00
CA ALA A 98 4.29 -1.66 4.67
C ALA A 98 5.45 -1.21 3.77
N LEU A 99 5.82 0.07 3.81
CA LEU A 99 6.97 0.60 3.08
C LEU A 99 8.27 -0.06 3.54
N TRP A 100 8.49 -0.17 4.85
CA TRP A 100 9.65 -0.86 5.43
C TRP A 100 9.68 -2.34 5.04
N PHE A 101 8.54 -3.03 5.10
CA PHE A 101 8.43 -4.44 4.75
C PHE A 101 8.76 -4.67 3.28
N THR A 102 8.17 -3.87 2.39
CA THR A 102 8.45 -3.91 0.95
C THR A 102 9.92 -3.67 0.66
N TRP A 103 10.51 -2.62 1.24
CA TRP A 103 11.93 -2.31 1.02
C TRP A 103 12.88 -3.43 1.46
N LYS A 104 12.52 -4.21 2.47
CA LYS A 104 13.37 -5.28 3.01
C LYS A 104 13.15 -6.66 2.39
N HIS A 105 11.91 -7.01 2.03
CA HIS A 105 11.56 -8.39 1.66
C HIS A 105 11.17 -8.56 0.20
N ILE A 106 10.79 -7.48 -0.50
CA ILE A 106 10.42 -7.55 -1.91
C ILE A 106 11.68 -7.32 -2.75
N PRO A 107 12.08 -8.27 -3.60
CA PRO A 107 13.22 -8.11 -4.48
C PRO A 107 12.95 -7.17 -5.64
N GLU A 108 14.01 -6.60 -6.22
CA GLU A 108 13.93 -5.77 -7.41
C GLU A 108 13.90 -6.66 -8.65
N THR A 109 12.77 -6.69 -9.36
CA THR A 109 12.58 -7.47 -10.59
C THR A 109 12.92 -6.66 -11.85
N LYS A 110 13.18 -5.35 -11.72
CA LYS A 110 13.43 -4.47 -12.86
C LYS A 110 14.64 -4.89 -13.69
N GLY A 111 14.41 -5.07 -14.98
CA GLY A 111 15.46 -5.36 -15.96
C GLY A 111 15.83 -6.84 -16.08
N LYS A 112 15.09 -7.73 -15.41
CA LYS A 112 15.24 -9.18 -15.55
C LYS A 112 14.12 -9.77 -16.41
N THR A 113 14.41 -10.86 -17.11
CA THR A 113 13.35 -11.62 -17.78
C THR A 113 12.62 -12.53 -16.79
N LEU A 114 11.41 -12.94 -17.15
CA LEU A 114 10.62 -13.86 -16.33
C LEU A 114 11.34 -15.21 -16.14
N GLU A 115 12.07 -15.66 -17.16
CA GLU A 115 12.85 -16.89 -17.14
C GLU A 115 14.05 -16.80 -16.19
N GLU A 116 14.72 -15.65 -16.11
CA GLU A 116 15.81 -15.42 -15.15
C GLU A 116 15.31 -15.42 -13.71
N ILE A 117 14.14 -14.81 -13.46
CA ILE A 117 13.48 -14.80 -12.16
C ILE A 117 13.07 -16.23 -11.76
N GLU A 118 12.46 -16.98 -12.68
CA GLU A 118 12.05 -18.36 -12.43
C GLU A 118 13.26 -19.28 -12.20
N ALA A 119 14.34 -19.13 -12.96
CA ALA A 119 15.58 -19.88 -12.77
C ALA A 119 16.25 -19.57 -11.41
N HIS A 120 16.22 -18.30 -10.97
CA HIS A 120 16.73 -17.91 -9.65
C HIS A 120 15.95 -18.60 -8.53
N PHE A 121 14.62 -18.54 -8.57
CA PHE A 121 13.78 -19.22 -7.57
C PHE A 121 13.93 -20.74 -7.61
N ALA A 122 14.09 -21.33 -8.80
CA ALA A 122 14.36 -22.76 -8.95
C ALA A 122 15.73 -23.17 -8.38
N SER A 123 16.71 -22.26 -8.36
CA SER A 123 18.04 -22.50 -7.78
C SER A 123 18.08 -22.49 -6.25
N GLY A 124 16.96 -22.18 -5.59
CA GLY A 124 16.85 -22.16 -4.12
C GLY A 124 17.54 -20.98 -3.45
N LYS A 125 17.99 -19.98 -4.22
CA LYS A 125 18.59 -18.75 -3.71
C LYS A 125 17.54 -17.86 -3.05
N PRO A 126 17.91 -17.09 -2.01
CA PRO A 126 16.97 -16.19 -1.35
C PRO A 126 16.46 -15.12 -2.32
N ALA A 127 15.21 -14.72 -2.14
CA ALA A 127 14.57 -13.71 -2.97
C ALA A 127 15.37 -12.40 -2.98
N SER A 128 15.98 -12.02 -1.85
CA SER A 128 16.79 -10.80 -1.72
C SER A 128 18.02 -10.71 -2.64
N GLU A 129 18.44 -11.82 -3.25
CA GLU A 129 19.57 -11.87 -4.19
C GLU A 129 19.14 -11.75 -5.66
N LEU A 130 17.84 -11.55 -5.92
CA LEU A 130 17.35 -11.07 -7.22
C LEU A 130 17.75 -9.59 -7.35
#